data_AF-A0A7C2Q6A8-F1
#
_entry.id   AF-A0A7C2Q6A8-F1
#
_cell.length_a   1.000
_cell.length_b   1.000
_cell.length_c   1.000
_cell.angle_alpha   90.00
_cell.angle_beta   90.00
_cell.angle_gamma   90.00
#
_symmetry.space_group_name_H-M   'P 1'
#
loop_
_entity.id
_entity.type
_entity.pdbx_description
1 polymer ?
#
loop_
_entity_poly.entity_id
_entity_poly.type
_entity_poly.pdbx_seq_one_letter_code
_entity_poly.pdbx_strand_id
1 'polypeptide(L)'
;MNRDQAIGAALMVGSLAGIAIYGWLLTSPYYLLILQITAFVAVAGVLGILAWIGYTLATTPPPKPIEEIEKEIEEELKKLEEEAKKEQASQQQPSGESKSQ
;
A
#
# COMPACT_ATOMS: atom_id res chain seq x y z
N MET A 1 -16.80 -8.89 -20.48
CA MET A 1 -16.22 -9.77 -19.44
C MET A 1 -15.83 -8.89 -18.27
N ASN A 2 -16.17 -9.29 -17.04
CA ASN A 2 -15.86 -8.50 -15.85
C ASN A 2 -14.35 -8.26 -15.77
N ARG A 3 -13.95 -7.02 -15.43
CA ARG A 3 -12.52 -6.63 -15.39
C ARG A 3 -11.71 -7.56 -14.48
N ASP A 4 -12.34 -7.99 -13.38
CA ASP A 4 -11.76 -8.92 -12.42
C ASP A 4 -11.54 -10.32 -13.00
N GLN A 5 -12.44 -10.79 -13.87
CA GLN A 5 -12.30 -12.08 -14.56
C GLN A 5 -11.19 -12.04 -15.61
N ALA A 6 -11.00 -10.89 -16.28
CA ALA A 6 -9.91 -10.71 -17.23
C ALA A 6 -8.53 -10.69 -16.53
N ILE A 7 -8.44 -10.01 -15.38
CA ILE A 7 -7.22 -9.99 -14.56
C ILE A 7 -6.92 -11.39 -14.02
N GLY A 8 -7.93 -12.08 -13.49
CA GLY A 8 -7.79 -13.46 -13.00
C GLY A 8 -7.34 -14.43 -14.11
N ALA A 9 -7.93 -14.33 -15.30
CA ALA A 9 -7.53 -15.16 -16.44
C ALA A 9 -6.11 -14.84 -16.93
N ALA A 10 -5.73 -13.55 -16.96
CA ALA A 10 -4.38 -13.14 -17.33
C ALA A 10 -3.33 -13.65 -16.34
N LEU A 11 -3.61 -13.59 -15.04
CA LEU A 11 -2.76 -14.16 -14.00
C LEU A 11 -2.64 -15.68 -14.15
N MET A 12 -3.77 -16.38 -14.34
CA MET A 12 -3.77 -17.84 -14.50
C MET A 12 -2.92 -18.28 -15.70
N VAL A 13 -3.15 -17.67 -16.87
CA VAL A 13 -2.40 -18.00 -18.10
C VAL A 13 -0.93 -17.60 -17.95
N GLY A 14 -0.65 -16.44 -17.38
CA GLY A 14 0.71 -15.98 -17.12
C GLY A 14 1.49 -16.92 -16.19
N SER A 15 0.85 -17.39 -15.11
CA SER A 15 1.45 -18.36 -14.20
C SER A 15 1.69 -19.72 -14.85
N LEU A 16 0.72 -20.24 -15.59
CA LEU A 16 0.87 -21.50 -16.34
C LEU A 16 2.00 -21.42 -17.38
N ALA A 17 2.06 -20.32 -18.13
CA ALA A 17 3.13 -20.08 -19.09
C ALA A 17 4.50 -19.97 -18.40
N GLY A 18 4.57 -19.25 -17.28
CA GLY A 18 5.79 -19.12 -16.47
C GLY A 18 6.30 -20.48 -15.97
N ILE A 19 5.40 -21.35 -15.48
CA ILE A 19 5.75 -22.71 -15.04
C ILE A 19 6.27 -23.55 -16.20
N ALA A 20 5.60 -23.51 -17.35
CA ALA A 20 6.03 -24.25 -18.53
C ALA A 20 7.41 -23.81 -19.02
N ILE A 21 7.66 -22.49 -19.09
CA ILE A 21 8.94 -21.91 -19.48
C ILE A 21 10.03 -22.28 -18.47
N TYR A 22 9.76 -22.15 -17.16
CA TYR A 22 10.73 -22.49 -16.12
C TYR A 22 11.09 -23.99 -16.15
N GLY A 23 10.08 -24.86 -16.28
CA GLY A 23 10.28 -26.30 -16.43
C GLY A 23 11.11 -26.64 -17.67
N TRP A 24 10.85 -25.97 -18.80
CA TRP A 24 11.67 -26.11 -20.00
C TRP A 24 13.11 -25.66 -19.78
N LEU A 25 13.32 -24.49 -19.16
CA LEU A 25 14.66 -23.97 -18.82
C LEU A 25 15.45 -24.95 -17.94
N LEU A 26 14.78 -25.69 -17.07
CA LEU A 26 15.43 -26.66 -16.20
C LEU A 26 15.96 -27.90 -16.94
N THR A 27 15.46 -28.18 -18.16
CA THR A 27 16.00 -29.25 -19.01
C THR A 27 17.27 -28.86 -19.76
N SER A 28 17.63 -27.58 -19.71
CA SER A 28 18.85 -27.03 -20.33
C SER A 28 20.12 -27.50 -19.60
N PRO A 29 21.29 -27.57 -20.27
CA PRO A 29 22.57 -27.80 -19.61
C PRO A 29 22.90 -26.78 -18.51
N TYR A 30 22.24 -25.61 -18.52
CA TYR A 30 22.41 -24.56 -17.51
C TYR A 30 21.53 -24.74 -16.27
N TYR A 31 20.91 -25.91 -16.06
CA TYR A 31 19.97 -26.16 -14.95
C TYR A 31 20.57 -25.80 -13.58
N LEU A 32 21.85 -26.09 -13.33
CA LEU A 32 22.52 -25.74 -12.08
C LEU A 32 22.58 -24.23 -11.87
N LEU A 33 22.90 -23.47 -12.92
CA LEU A 33 22.94 -22.00 -12.85
C LEU A 33 21.55 -21.42 -12.58
N ILE A 34 20.53 -21.96 -13.25
CA ILE A 34 19.13 -21.53 -13.09
C ILE A 34 18.63 -21.81 -11.67
N LEU A 35 18.94 -22.99 -11.12
CA LEU A 35 18.62 -23.34 -9.74
C LEU A 35 19.37 -22.47 -8.73
N GLN A 36 20.66 -22.19 -8.95
CA GLN A 36 21.43 -21.29 -8.11
C GLN A 36 20.84 -19.88 -8.08
N ILE A 37 20.48 -19.33 -9.25
CA ILE A 37 19.83 -18.02 -9.32
C ILE A 37 18.48 -18.04 -8.59
N THR A 38 17.67 -19.08 -8.80
CA THR A 38 16.36 -19.21 -8.13
C THR A 38 16.53 -19.26 -6.61
N ALA A 39 17.47 -20.08 -6.12
CA ALA A 39 17.78 -20.19 -4.70
C ALA A 39 18.33 -18.88 -4.13
N PHE A 40 19.21 -18.20 -4.87
CA PHE A 40 19.71 -16.88 -4.49
C PHE A 40 18.59 -15.85 -4.38
N VAL A 41 17.67 -15.79 -5.37
CA VAL A 41 16.52 -14.87 -5.33
C VAL A 41 15.61 -15.17 -4.14
N ALA A 42 15.37 -16.45 -3.84
CA ALA A 42 14.59 -16.84 -2.66
C ALA A 42 15.24 -16.34 -1.36
N VAL A 43 16.55 -16.58 -1.19
CA VAL A 43 17.30 -16.12 0.00
C VAL A 43 17.38 -14.59 0.04
N ALA A 44 17.67 -13.94 -1.08
CA ALA A 44 17.74 -12.49 -1.21
C ALA A 44 16.38 -11.81 -0.96
N GLY A 45 15.26 -12.46 -1.30
CA GLY A 45 13.93 -11.99 -0.95
C GLY A 45 13.71 -11.97 0.57
N VAL A 46 14.05 -13.06 1.25
CA VAL A 46 13.94 -13.15 2.72
C VAL A 46 14.89 -12.16 3.40
N LEU A 47 16.17 -12.17 3.03
CA LEU A 47 17.17 -11.26 3.58
C LEU A 47 16.87 -9.80 3.21
N GLY A 48 16.29 -9.53 2.04
CA GLY A 48 15.89 -8.20 1.61
C GLY A 48 14.77 -7.64 2.48
N ILE A 49 13.77 -8.46 2.84
CA ILE A 49 12.73 -8.07 3.79
C ILE A 49 13.35 -7.82 5.18
N LEU A 50 14.23 -8.70 5.66
CA LEU A 50 14.91 -8.52 6.95
C LEU A 50 15.79 -7.27 6.97
N ALA A 51 16.51 -7.00 5.88
CA ALA A 51 17.32 -5.80 5.71
C ALA A 51 16.45 -4.55 5.66
N TRP A 52 15.29 -4.58 5.00
CA TRP A 52 14.35 -3.47 4.99
C TRP A 52 13.79 -3.19 6.39
N ILE A 53 13.37 -4.23 7.13
CA ILE A 53 12.91 -4.07 8.51
C ILE A 53 14.04 -3.51 9.38
N GLY A 54 15.24 -4.07 9.28
CA GLY A 54 16.42 -3.57 10.00
C GLY A 54 16.76 -2.13 9.66
N TYR A 55 16.62 -1.75 8.38
CA TYR A 55 16.80 -0.38 7.91
C TYR A 55 15.75 0.54 8.55
N THR A 56 14.47 0.16 8.56
CA THR A 56 13.43 0.96 9.21
C THR A 56 13.68 1.11 10.71
N LEU A 57 14.05 0.04 11.43
CA LEU A 57 14.36 0.13 12.86
C LEU A 57 15.60 0.96 13.16
N ALA A 58 16.64 0.89 12.32
CA ALA A 58 17.86 1.69 12.48
C ALA A 58 17.64 3.18 12.18
N THR A 59 16.68 3.50 11.31
CA THR A 59 16.39 4.87 10.86
C THR A 59 15.17 5.49 11.51
N THR A 60 14.35 4.70 12.22
CA THR A 60 13.30 5.24 13.09
C THR A 60 13.90 5.60 14.43
N PRO A 61 14.01 6.90 14.78
CA PRO A 61 14.25 7.28 16.16
C PRO A 61 13.14 6.71 17.04
N PRO A 62 13.45 6.33 18.28
CA PRO A 62 12.50 5.71 19.19
C PRO A 62 11.20 6.51 19.21
N PRO A 63 10.04 5.84 19.12
CA PRO A 63 8.74 6.50 19.03
C PRO A 63 8.65 7.56 20.14
N LYS A 64 8.35 8.80 19.75
CA LYS A 64 8.15 9.90 20.70
C LYS A 64 7.09 9.48 21.73
N PRO A 65 7.21 9.92 23.00
CA PRO A 65 6.25 9.58 24.05
C PRO A 65 4.82 9.80 23.55
N ILE A 66 3.97 8.79 23.74
CA ILE A 66 2.58 8.72 23.23
C ILE A 66 1.76 9.95 23.64
N GLU A 67 2.11 10.57 24.77
CA GLU A 67 1.46 11.77 25.31
C GLU A 67 1.58 13.03 24.42
N GLU A 68 2.66 13.20 23.65
CA GLU A 68 2.80 14.33 22.73
C GLU A 68 1.97 14.11 21.45
N ILE A 69 1.94 12.87 20.97
CA ILE A 69 1.20 12.45 19.77
C ILE A 69 -0.31 12.52 20.02
N GLU A 70 -0.78 12.09 21.19
CA GLU A 70 -2.20 12.21 21.58
C GLU A 70 -2.64 13.68 21.68
N LYS A 71 -1.79 14.57 22.23
CA LYS A 71 -2.10 16.01 22.34
C LYS A 71 -2.11 16.71 20.99
N GLU A 72 -1.16 16.40 20.11
CA GLU A 72 -1.13 16.96 18.74
C GLU A 72 -2.34 16.48 17.92
N ILE A 73 -2.72 15.20 18.02
CA ILE A 73 -3.90 14.64 17.34
C ILE A 73 -5.21 15.23 17.90
N GLU A 74 -5.33 15.40 19.23
CA GLU A 74 -6.49 16.06 19.82
C GLU A 74 -6.62 17.53 19.39
N GLU A 75 -5.50 18.26 19.29
CA GLU A 75 -5.52 19.65 18.81
C GLU A 75 -5.89 19.75 17.33
N GLU A 76 -5.37 18.86 16.47
CA GLU A 76 -5.75 18.82 15.05
C GLU A 76 -7.23 18.43 14.87
N LEU A 77 -7.73 17.44 15.61
CA LEU A 77 -9.14 17.04 15.56
C LEU A 77 -10.07 18.17 16.03
N LYS A 78 -9.72 18.88 17.11
CA LYS A 78 -10.51 20.04 17.58
C LYS A 78 -10.54 21.17 16.55
N LYS A 79 -9.42 21.47 15.89
CA LYS A 79 -9.38 22.47 14.81
C LYS A 79 -10.24 22.06 13.62
N LEU A 80 -10.18 20.79 13.20
CA LEU A 80 -10.99 20.25 12.11
C LEU A 80 -12.49 20.27 12.45
N GLU A 81 -12.87 19.96 13.69
CA GLU A 81 -14.26 20.09 14.16
C GLU A 81 -14.73 21.55 14.19
N GLU A 82 -13.90 22.48 14.64
CA GLU A 82 -14.23 23.91 14.62
C GLU A 82 -14.35 24.47 13.20
N GLU A 83 -13.49 24.06 12.27
CA GLU A 83 -13.59 24.42 10.85
C GLU A 83 -14.83 23.81 10.21
N ALA A 84 -15.12 22.53 10.43
CA ALA A 84 -16.32 21.87 9.93
C ALA A 84 -17.60 22.52 10.48
N LYS A 85 -17.61 22.92 11.76
CA LYS A 85 -18.74 23.60 12.40
C LYS A 85 -18.91 25.04 11.90
N LYS A 86 -17.82 25.75 11.58
CA LYS A 86 -17.84 27.06 10.92
C LYS A 86 -18.31 26.98 9.46
N GLU A 87 -17.91 25.96 8.71
CA GLU A 87 -18.39 25.72 7.34
C GLU A 87 -19.89 25.35 7.32
N GLN A 88 -20.35 24.51 8.25
CA GLN A 88 -21.76 24.16 8.38
C GLN A 88 -22.63 25.36 8.79
N ALA A 89 -22.13 26.22 9.70
CA ALA A 89 -22.84 27.44 10.09
C ALA A 89 -22.89 28.48 8.95
N SER A 90 -21.87 28.52 8.08
CA SER A 90 -21.81 29.42 6.91
C SER A 90 -22.74 28.99 5.77
N GLN A 91 -23.07 27.69 5.67
CA GLN A 91 -23.97 27.16 4.62
C GLN A 91 -25.48 27.23 4.97
N GLN A 92 -25.86 27.58 6.21
CA GLN A 92 -27.26 27.50 6.67
C GLN A 92 -28.05 28.84 6.76
N GLN A 93 -27.48 29.98 6.35
CA GLN A 93 -28.23 31.25 6.19
C GLN A 93 -27.66 32.03 4.97
N PRO A 94 -28.45 32.50 3.97
CA PRO A 94 -29.92 32.54 3.83
C PRO A 94 -30.47 32.00 2.48
N SER A 95 -31.49 31.14 2.52
CA SER A 95 -32.40 30.94 1.37
C SER A 95 -33.85 30.98 1.85
N GLY A 96 -34.38 32.19 1.97
CA GLY A 96 -35.79 32.37 2.28
C GLY A 96 -36.11 33.77 2.78
N GLU A 97 -36.09 34.76 1.89
CA GLU A 97 -37.25 35.66 1.68
C GLU A 97 -36.98 36.62 0.51
N SER A 98 -37.41 36.23 -0.69
CA SER A 98 -37.83 37.17 -1.75
C SER A 98 -38.64 36.40 -2.78
N LYS A 99 -39.89 36.10 -2.40
CA LYS A 99 -40.97 35.98 -3.38
C LYS A 99 -41.46 37.40 -3.65
N SER A 100 -41.03 37.97 -4.76
CA SER A 100 -41.77 39.05 -5.41
C SER A 100 -41.45 39.03 -6.90
N GLN A 101 -42.52 38.97 -7.68
CA GLN A 101 -42.66 38.99 -9.15
C GLN A 101 -42.88 37.63 -9.81
#